data_AF-A0A9W7YMF4-F1
#
_entry.id   AF-A0A9W7YMF4-F1
#
_cell.length_a   1.000
_cell.length_b   1.000
_cell.length_c   1.000
_cell.angle_alpha   90.00
_cell.angle_beta   90.00
_cell.angle_gamma   90.00
#
_symmetry.space_group_name_H-M   'P 1'
#
loop_
_entity.id
_entity.type
_entity.pdbx_description
1 polymer ?
#
loop_
_entity_poly.entity_id
_entity_poly.type
_entity_poly.pdbx_seq_one_letter_code
_entity_poly.pdbx_strand_id
1 'polypeptide(L)' 'MVKASQARQVEDAILQMVRMGQIRSQVSEKQLLDILEGLRESKAKEEVKIIYNRKGFDESDDEERSMV' A
#
# COMPACT_ATOMS: atom_id res chain seq x y z
N MET A 1 -7.52 -5.19 -24.94
CA MET A 1 -7.57 -6.44 -24.17
C MET A 1 -6.82 -6.26 -22.86
N VAL A 2 -7.47 -6.51 -21.72
CA VAL A 2 -6.83 -6.51 -20.40
C VAL A 2 -5.76 -7.61 -20.35
N LYS A 3 -4.56 -7.26 -19.89
CA LYS A 3 -3.47 -8.21 -19.72
C LYS A 3 -3.88 -9.22 -18.63
N ALA A 4 -3.69 -10.52 -18.85
CA ALA A 4 -4.09 -11.56 -17.89
C ALA A 4 -3.53 -11.34 -16.46
N SER A 5 -2.35 -10.71 -16.35
CA SER A 5 -1.77 -10.31 -15.07
C SER A 5 -2.58 -9.24 -14.33
N GLN A 6 -3.26 -8.33 -15.03
CA GLN A 6 -4.11 -7.31 -14.40
C GLN A 6 -5.40 -7.94 -13.83
N ALA A 7 -5.96 -8.95 -14.50
CA ALA A 7 -7.15 -9.64 -14.02
C ALA A 7 -6.92 -10.34 -12.68
N ARG A 8 -5.80 -11.06 -12.53
CA ARG A 8 -5.45 -11.76 -11.26
C ARG A 8 -5.34 -10.81 -10.08
N GLN A 9 -4.74 -9.65 -10.29
CA GLN A 9 -4.54 -8.68 -9.21
C GLN A 9 -5.83 -8.03 -8.76
N VAL A 10 -6.75 -7.78 -9.70
CA VAL A 10 -8.09 -7.30 -9.37
C VAL A 10 -8.87 -8.36 -8.58
N GLU A 11 -8.77 -9.63 -8.98
CA GLU A 11 -9.36 -10.76 -8.25
C GLU A 11 -8.82 -10.87 -6.83
N ASP A 12 -7.50 -10.85 -6.65
CA ASP A 12 -6.85 -10.91 -5.34
C ASP A 12 -7.25 -9.73 -4.44
N ALA A 13 -7.33 -8.51 -5.00
CA ALA A 13 -7.75 -7.33 -4.27
C ALA A 13 -9.22 -7.42 -3.81
N ILE A 14 -10.12 -7.89 -4.68
CA ILE A 14 -11.52 -8.13 -4.33
C ILE A 14 -11.61 -9.20 -3.24
N LEU A 15 -10.84 -10.27 -3.35
CA LEU A 15 -10.81 -11.34 -2.36
C LEU A 15 -10.41 -10.82 -0.97
N GLN A 16 -9.39 -9.95 -0.92
CA GLN A 16 -8.97 -9.30 0.32
C GLN A 16 -10.08 -8.39 0.90
N MET A 17 -10.70 -7.55 0.07
CA MET A 17 -11.77 -6.65 0.51
C MET A 17 -13.01 -7.40 1.00
N VAL A 18 -13.33 -8.55 0.41
CA VAL A 18 -14.40 -9.44 0.89
C VAL A 18 -14.03 -10.06 2.24
N ARG A 19 -12.79 -10.56 2.39
CA ARG A 19 -12.30 -11.12 3.66
C ARG A 19 -12.30 -10.10 4.80
N MET A 20 -11.99 -8.85 4.49
CA MET A 20 -12.04 -7.72 5.43
C MET A 20 -13.48 -7.24 5.72
N GLY A 21 -14.48 -7.75 5.01
CA GLY A 21 -15.88 -7.37 5.17
C GLY A 21 -16.23 -5.98 4.60
N GLN A 22 -15.35 -5.40 3.79
CA GLN A 22 -15.58 -4.13 3.08
C GLN A 22 -16.55 -4.30 1.91
N ILE A 23 -16.56 -5.47 1.28
CA ILE A 23 -17.51 -5.83 0.21
C ILE A 23 -18.44 -6.92 0.74
N ARG A 24 -19.72 -6.59 0.85
CA ARG A 24 -20.77 -7.52 1.33
C ARG A 24 -21.73 -7.98 0.22
N SER A 25 -21.66 -7.35 -0.94
CA SER A 25 -22.54 -7.57 -2.10
C SER A 25 -21.72 -7.72 -3.37
N GLN A 26 -22.35 -8.16 -4.46
CA GLN A 26 -21.68 -8.29 -5.76
C GLN A 26 -21.07 -6.97 -6.20
N VAL A 27 -19.83 -7.04 -6.69
CA VAL A 27 -19.09 -5.88 -7.21
C VAL A 27 -19.72 -5.47 -8.54
N SER A 28 -20.09 -4.20 -8.66
CA SER A 28 -20.60 -3.64 -9.92
C SER A 28 -19.47 -3.38 -10.92
N GLU A 29 -19.80 -3.28 -12.21
CA GLU A 29 -18.81 -2.97 -13.26
C GLU A 29 -18.07 -1.65 -12.99
N LYS A 30 -18.76 -0.63 -12.46
CA LYS A 30 -18.12 0.63 -12.06
C LYS A 30 -17.08 0.42 -10.95
N GLN A 31 -17.41 -0.34 -9.91
CA GLN A 31 -16.45 -0.62 -8.83
C GLN A 31 -15.27 -1.46 -9.33
N LEU A 32 -15.50 -2.38 -10.26
CA LEU A 32 -14.42 -3.16 -10.87
C LEU A 32 -13.44 -2.26 -11.63
N LEU A 33 -13.96 -1.26 -12.36
CA LEU A 33 -13.16 -0.26 -13.05
C LEU A 33 -12.36 0.61 -12.07
N ASP A 34 -13.00 1.11 -11.00
CA ASP A 34 -12.32 1.87 -9.94
C ASP A 34 -11.16 1.09 -9.30
N ILE A 35 -11.39 -0.19 -8.97
CA ILE A 35 -10.36 -1.06 -8.39
C ILE A 35 -9.21 -1.28 -9.40
N LEU A 36 -9.55 -1.49 -10.67
CA LEU A 36 -8.56 -1.66 -11.73
C LEU A 36 -7.73 -0.39 -11.97
N GLU A 37 -8.36 0.78 -11.93
CA GLU A 37 -7.69 2.07 -12.09
C GLU A 37 -6.80 2.37 -10.88
N GLY A 38 -7.31 2.18 -9.66
CA GLY A 38 -6.54 2.30 -8.43
C GLY A 38 -5.30 1.39 -8.41
N LEU A 39 -5.44 0.12 -8.85
CA LEU A 39 -4.29 -0.79 -8.96
C LEU A 39 -3.26 -0.34 -10.00
N ARG A 40 -3.69 0.29 -11.10
CA ARG A 40 -2.77 0.86 -12.10
C ARG A 40 -1.99 2.03 -11.52
N GLU A 41 -2.66 2.91 -10.77
CA GLU A 41 -2.01 4.04 -10.09
C GLU A 41 -1.07 3.59 -8.97
N SER A 42 -1.47 2.60 -8.16
CA SER A 42 -0.62 2.06 -7.10
C SER A 42 0.66 1.44 -7.65
N LYS A 43 0.59 0.69 -8.76
CA LYS A 43 1.80 0.18 -9.42
C LYS A 43 2.73 1.27 -9.91
N ALA A 44 2.17 2.31 -10.53
CA ALA A 44 2.96 3.44 -10.99
C ALA A 44 3.66 4.17 -9.82
N LYS A 45 3.05 4.16 -8.63
CA LYS A 45 3.63 4.72 -7.41
C LYS A 45 4.65 3.80 -6.72
N GLU A 46 4.49 2.48 -6.79
CA GLU A 46 5.49 1.52 -6.25
C GLU A 46 6.83 1.57 -6.99
N GLU A 47 6.83 1.92 -8.29
CA GLU A 47 8.07 2.21 -9.04
C GLU A 47 8.80 3.45 -8.49
N VAL A 48 8.09 4.36 -7.82
CA VAL A 48 8.68 5.47 -7.05
C VAL A 48 9.11 4.93 -5.69
N LYS A 49 10.19 4.15 -5.71
CA LYS A 49 10.92 3.63 -4.55
C LYS A 49 10.94 4.66 -3.42
N ILE A 50 10.19 4.41 -2.35
CA ILE A 50 10.23 5.26 -1.16
C ILE A 50 11.58 5.04 -0.47
N ILE A 51 12.55 5.90 -0.77
CA ILE A 51 13.83 5.96 -0.07
C ILE A 51 13.58 6.72 1.24
N TYR A 52 13.27 6.00 2.31
CA TYR A 52 13.33 6.59 3.65
C TYR A 52 14.80 6.72 4.07
N ASN A 53 15.40 7.89 3.86
CA ASN A 53 16.62 8.26 4.59
C ASN A 53 16.23 8.51 6.05
N ARG A 54 16.39 7.50 6.93
CA ARG A 54 16.28 7.68 8.38
C ARG A 54 17.44 8.57 8.83
N LYS A 55 17.20 9.87 8.93
CA LYS A 55 18.09 10.85 9.56
C LYS A 55 18.20 10.49 11.04
N GLY A 56 19.44 10.30 11.51
CA GLY A 56 19.79 9.81 12.84
C GLY A 56 19.07 10.54 13.97
N PHE A 57 18.42 9.76 14.81
CA PHE A 57 17.93 10.14 16.13
C PHE A 57 18.77 9.31 17.11
N ASP A 58 20.06 9.64 17.23
CA ASP A 58 20.99 8.92 18.11
C ASP A 58 22.23 9.78 18.40
N GLU A 59 22.09 10.96 19.02
CA GLU A 59 23.26 11.72 19.53
C GLU A 59 22.90 12.86 20.50
N SER A 60 21.87 12.71 21.35
CA SER A 60 21.60 13.69 22.42
C SER A 60 20.81 13.07 23.56
N ASP A 61 21.41 12.17 24.36
CA ASP A 61 21.00 11.95 25.77
C ASP A 61 21.96 11.07 26.60
N ASP A 62 23.27 11.28 26.56
CA ASP A 62 24.18 10.70 27.57
C ASP A 62 25.42 11.58 27.77
N GLU A 63 25.89 11.69 29.02
CA GLU A 63 27.00 12.54 29.53
C GLU A 63 26.58 14.02 29.81
N GLU A 64 26.32 14.51 31.02
CA GLU A 64 27.15 14.45 32.23
C GLU A 64 26.32 14.95 33.45
N ARG A 65 25.85 14.01 34.30
CA ARG A 65 25.40 14.30 35.67
C ARG A 65 26.06 13.32 36.64
N SER A 66 27.27 13.64 37.09
CA SER A 66 27.92 13.03 38.27
C SER A 66 29.25 13.77 38.53
N MET A 67 29.27 14.81 39.36
CA MET A 67 29.62 14.70 40.78
C MET A 67 31.09 14.30 41.02
N VAL A 68 32.01 15.26 41.09
CA VAL A 68 32.87 15.64 42.25
C VAL A 68 33.81 16.78 41.88
#